data_AF-A0A2T0M2M9-F1
#
_entry.id   AF-A0A2T0M2M9-F1
#
_cell.length_a   1.000
_cell.length_b   1.000
_cell.length_c   1.000
_cell.angle_alpha   90.00
_cell.angle_beta   90.00
_cell.angle_gamma   90.00
#
_symmetry.space_group_name_H-M   'P 1'
#
loop_
_entity.id
_entity.type
_entity.pdbx_description
1 polymer ?
#
loop_
_entity_poly.entity_id
_entity_poly.type
_entity_poly.pdbx_seq_one_letter_code
_entity_poly.pdbx_strand_id
1 'polypeptide(L)'
;MASQGGTRLDDGAVERRLARLDELLAHVERYPGPTADTALEAVRTLTDVYGEALARMVDLAADRAGRFSADELVGHLMVLHDIHPEPVADRVRRALDGLRAHLGTRGDGVELLGIDGAVARVRVSGGGCGCGSAGSPDGTLEQAVRESVLALAPELRDVEPVREPTGGGEPSLIPVESLLSRTAAAGGGP
;
A
#
# COMPACT_ATOMS: atom_id res chain seq x y z
N MET A 1 -0.19 -3.83 50.08
CA MET A 1 0.50 -3.22 48.92
C MET A 1 -0.08 -3.83 47.66
N ALA A 2 -1.14 -3.21 47.14
CA ALA A 2 -1.85 -3.70 45.96
C ALA A 2 -0.94 -3.59 44.73
N SER A 3 -0.68 -4.72 44.10
CA SER A 3 0.02 -4.83 42.84
C SER A 3 -0.81 -4.14 41.76
N GLN A 4 -0.44 -2.92 41.38
CA GLN A 4 -0.95 -2.29 40.16
C GLN A 4 -0.18 -2.87 38.97
N GLY A 5 -0.50 -4.11 38.62
CA GLY A 5 -0.12 -4.65 37.32
C GLY A 5 -0.88 -3.83 36.28
N GLY A 6 -0.19 -2.89 35.62
CA GLY A 6 -0.76 -2.10 34.54
C GLY A 6 -1.36 -3.04 33.50
N THR A 7 -2.68 -2.98 33.34
CA THR A 7 -3.40 -3.79 32.37
C THR A 7 -2.87 -3.44 30.99
N ARG A 8 -2.26 -4.42 30.30
CA ARG A 8 -1.84 -4.25 28.91
C ARG A 8 -3.06 -3.85 28.08
N LEU A 9 -2.88 -2.94 27.14
CA LEU A 9 -3.92 -2.59 26.19
C LEU A 9 -4.12 -3.76 25.24
N ASP A 10 -5.38 -4.03 24.92
CA ASP A 10 -5.73 -4.86 23.76
C ASP A 10 -5.58 -4.04 22.46
N ASP A 11 -5.56 -4.72 21.32
CA ASP A 11 -5.31 -4.10 20.01
C ASP A 11 -6.33 -3.00 19.71
N GLY A 12 -7.61 -3.25 19.99
CA GLY A 12 -8.66 -2.24 19.80
C GLY A 12 -8.49 -1.01 20.71
N ALA A 13 -7.95 -1.17 21.92
CA ALA A 13 -7.61 -0.06 22.80
C ALA A 13 -6.40 0.72 22.28
N VAL A 14 -5.42 0.05 21.67
CA VAL A 14 -4.29 0.70 20.99
C VAL A 14 -4.78 1.53 19.81
N GLU A 15 -5.60 0.95 18.92
CA GLU A 15 -6.18 1.66 17.77
C GLU A 15 -6.94 2.93 18.20
N ARG A 16 -7.79 2.84 19.23
CA ARG A 16 -8.50 4.02 19.77
C ARG A 16 -7.55 5.08 20.31
N ARG A 17 -6.41 4.69 20.88
CA ARG A 17 -5.41 5.63 21.39
C ARG A 17 -4.64 6.30 20.26
N LEU A 18 -4.33 5.57 19.18
CA LEU A 18 -3.70 6.10 17.98
C LEU A 18 -4.62 7.10 17.28
N ALA A 19 -5.88 6.73 17.03
CA ALA A 19 -6.87 7.65 16.44
C ALA A 19 -7.03 8.93 17.28
N ARG A 20 -7.02 8.80 18.61
CA ARG A 20 -7.07 9.97 19.50
C ARG A 20 -5.79 10.81 19.45
N LEU A 21 -4.61 10.19 19.29
CA LEU A 21 -3.36 10.92 19.12
C LEU A 21 -3.41 11.76 17.83
N ASP A 22 -3.87 11.18 16.73
CA ASP A 22 -4.02 11.88 15.44
C ASP A 22 -4.96 13.08 15.55
N GLU A 23 -6.11 12.91 16.21
CA GLU A 23 -7.06 14.01 16.47
C GLU A 23 -6.43 15.16 17.28
N LEU A 24 -5.61 14.82 18.27
CA LEU A 24 -4.92 15.80 19.11
C LEU A 24 -3.82 16.53 18.34
N LEU A 25 -3.03 15.82 17.54
CA LEU A 25 -2.00 16.41 16.69
C LEU A 25 -2.64 17.35 15.66
N ALA A 26 -3.68 16.89 14.96
CA ALA A 26 -4.45 17.73 14.02
C ALA A 26 -5.12 18.93 14.70
N HIS A 27 -5.45 18.83 15.99
CA HIS A 27 -5.92 19.97 16.77
C HIS A 27 -4.82 20.99 17.04
N VAL A 28 -3.63 20.54 17.45
CA VAL A 28 -2.47 21.42 17.68
C VAL A 28 -2.08 22.14 16.39
N GLU A 29 -2.05 21.44 15.25
CA GLU A 29 -1.70 22.00 13.94
C GLU A 29 -2.66 23.09 13.45
N ARG A 30 -3.93 23.07 13.89
CA ARG A 30 -4.92 24.12 13.54
C ARG A 30 -4.61 25.48 14.16
N TYR A 31 -3.81 25.53 15.22
CA TYR A 31 -3.48 26.76 15.95
C TYR A 31 -1.96 26.95 16.04
N PRO A 32 -1.29 27.26 14.90
CA PRO A 32 0.16 27.41 14.87
C PRO A 32 0.62 28.58 15.74
N GLY A 33 1.76 28.40 16.39
CA GLY A 33 2.37 29.39 17.26
C GLY A 33 3.38 28.74 18.22
N PRO A 34 4.12 29.53 19.03
CA PRO A 34 5.26 29.03 19.80
C PRO A 34 4.93 27.86 20.73
N THR A 35 3.73 27.86 21.32
CA THR A 35 3.27 26.76 22.19
C THR A 35 2.99 25.48 21.39
N ALA A 36 2.38 25.60 20.21
CA ALA A 36 2.12 24.46 19.32
C ALA A 36 3.43 23.87 18.79
N ASP A 37 4.38 24.73 18.39
CA ASP A 37 5.70 24.32 17.94
C ASP A 37 6.46 23.56 19.03
N THR A 38 6.44 24.08 20.27
CA THR A 38 7.05 23.42 21.43
C THR A 38 6.40 22.07 21.73
N ALA A 39 5.07 21.98 21.61
CA ALA A 39 4.35 20.72 21.83
C ALA A 39 4.71 19.67 20.78
N LEU A 40 4.78 20.05 19.50
CA LEU A 40 5.18 19.15 18.41
C LEU A 40 6.65 18.75 18.53
N GLU A 41 7.54 19.67 18.91
CA GLU A 41 8.95 19.37 19.18
C GLU A 41 9.11 18.38 20.36
N ALA A 42 8.32 18.54 21.41
CA ALA A 42 8.32 17.61 22.54
C ALA A 42 7.89 16.19 22.12
N VAL A 43 6.85 16.07 21.28
CA VAL A 43 6.41 14.76 20.73
C VAL A 43 7.50 14.15 19.86
N ARG A 44 8.09 14.92 18.94
CA ARG A 44 9.20 14.46 18.07
C ARG A 44 10.40 13.98 18.90
N THR A 45 10.82 14.76 19.88
CA THR A 45 11.93 14.41 20.78
C THR A 45 11.62 13.12 21.55
N LEU A 46 10.38 12.95 22.01
CA LEU A 46 9.96 11.74 22.71
C LEU A 46 9.99 10.51 21.78
N THR A 47 9.49 10.66 20.55
CA THR A 47 9.53 9.57 19.56
C THR A 47 10.95 9.20 19.16
N ASP A 48 11.85 10.17 19.04
CA ASP A 48 13.26 9.91 18.72
C ASP A 48 13.95 9.10 19.84
N VAL A 49 13.74 9.50 21.10
CA VAL A 49 14.30 8.80 22.26
C VAL A 49 13.75 7.37 22.37
N TYR A 50 12.45 7.19 22.15
CA TYR A 50 11.85 5.85 22.19
C TYR A 50 12.26 4.99 20.99
N GLY A 51 12.44 5.58 19.81
CA GLY A 51 12.98 4.91 18.63
C GLY A 51 14.38 4.37 18.89
N GLU A 52 15.28 5.19 19.44
CA GLU A 52 16.63 4.77 19.81
C GLU A 52 16.63 3.66 20.88
N ALA A 53 15.76 3.78 21.90
CA ALA A 53 15.62 2.73 22.91
C ALA A 53 15.13 1.41 22.29
N LEU A 54 14.18 1.49 21.36
CA LEU A 54 13.66 0.33 20.64
C LEU A 54 14.70 -0.31 19.74
N ALA A 55 15.48 0.49 19.00
CA ALA A 55 16.59 0.03 18.19
C ALA A 55 17.57 -0.82 19.03
N ARG A 56 17.97 -0.29 20.19
CA ARG A 56 18.86 -1.02 21.12
C ARG A 56 18.22 -2.29 21.67
N MET A 57 16.92 -2.28 21.97
CA MET A 57 16.22 -3.50 22.40
C MET A 57 16.22 -4.57 21.32
N VAL A 58 16.02 -4.18 20.05
CA VAL A 58 16.06 -5.08 18.90
C VAL A 58 17.47 -5.63 18.69
N ASP A 59 18.50 -4.78 18.76
CA ASP A 59 19.90 -5.20 18.64
C ASP A 59 20.30 -6.21 19.74
N LEU A 60 19.89 -5.95 20.99
CA LEU A 60 20.13 -6.85 22.12
C LEU A 60 19.39 -8.20 21.98
N ALA A 61 18.32 -8.24 21.18
CA ALA A 61 17.51 -9.42 20.93
C ALA A 61 17.48 -9.79 19.44
N ALA A 62 18.63 -9.66 18.77
CA ALA A 62 18.74 -9.86 17.32
C ALA A 62 18.24 -11.24 16.85
N ASP A 63 18.40 -12.29 17.66
CA ASP A 63 17.87 -13.64 17.38
C ASP A 63 16.34 -13.69 17.36
N ARG A 64 15.68 -12.67 17.89
CA ARG A 64 14.21 -12.52 17.97
C ARG A 64 13.66 -11.43 17.05
N ALA A 65 14.50 -10.74 16.28
CA ALA A 65 14.06 -9.66 15.39
C ALA A 65 12.91 -10.11 14.46
N GLY A 66 13.01 -11.31 13.88
CA GLY A 66 11.94 -11.87 13.03
C GLY A 66 10.62 -12.11 13.77
N ARG A 67 10.67 -12.42 15.07
CA ARG A 67 9.46 -12.59 15.90
C ARG A 67 8.83 -11.25 16.26
N PHE A 68 9.64 -10.22 16.48
CA PHE A 68 9.15 -8.85 16.69
C PHE A 68 8.47 -8.31 15.44
N SER A 69 9.06 -8.50 14.26
CA SER A 69 8.46 -8.07 12.99
C SER A 69 7.20 -8.86 12.60
N ALA A 70 6.94 -10.00 13.24
CA ALA A 70 5.74 -10.80 12.99
C ALA A 70 4.55 -10.38 13.88
N ASP A 71 4.81 -9.61 14.94
CA ASP A 71 3.78 -8.94 15.72
C ASP A 71 3.41 -7.64 14.99
N GLU A 72 2.12 -7.44 14.73
CA GLU A 72 1.63 -6.35 13.87
C GLU A 72 1.99 -4.97 14.44
N LEU A 73 1.68 -4.74 15.71
CA LEU A 73 1.94 -3.46 16.37
C LEU A 73 3.45 -3.20 16.49
N VAL A 74 4.24 -4.20 16.91
CA VAL A 74 5.69 -4.04 17.02
C VAL A 74 6.33 -3.85 15.64
N GLY A 75 5.87 -4.59 14.63
CA GLY A 75 6.28 -4.43 13.25
C GLY A 75 6.05 -3.02 12.73
N HIS A 76 4.85 -2.45 12.95
CA HIS A 76 4.55 -1.05 12.58
C HIS A 76 5.44 -0.04 13.31
N LEU A 77 5.71 -0.25 14.60
CA LEU A 77 6.59 0.61 15.37
C LEU A 77 8.05 0.54 14.86
N MET A 78 8.51 -0.64 14.46
CA MET A 78 9.84 -0.80 13.86
C MET A 78 9.95 -0.11 12.51
N VAL A 79 8.88 -0.11 11.72
CA VAL A 79 8.82 0.66 10.46
C VAL A 79 8.84 2.16 10.74
N LEU A 80 8.03 2.64 11.68
CA LEU A 80 7.96 4.06 12.04
C LEU A 80 9.33 4.64 12.45
N HIS A 81 10.19 3.81 13.04
CA HIS A 81 11.52 4.20 13.50
C HIS A 81 12.66 3.76 12.57
N ASP A 82 12.38 3.28 11.36
CA ASP A 82 13.38 2.83 10.38
C ASP A 82 14.32 1.71 10.88
N ILE A 83 13.83 0.86 11.78
CA ILE A 83 14.60 -0.25 12.41
C ILE A 83 14.08 -1.64 12.02
N HIS A 84 13.17 -1.72 11.04
CA HIS A 84 12.62 -3.00 10.60
C HIS A 84 13.71 -3.87 9.94
N PRO A 85 13.88 -5.16 10.32
CA PRO A 85 14.96 -6.02 9.83
C PRO A 85 14.84 -6.34 8.34
N GLU A 86 13.59 -6.40 7.83
CA GLU A 86 13.29 -6.62 6.42
C GLU A 86 13.14 -5.28 5.68
N PRO A 87 13.85 -5.06 4.55
CA PRO A 87 13.69 -3.88 3.71
C PRO A 87 12.26 -3.71 3.19
N VAL A 88 11.86 -2.46 2.93
CA VAL A 88 10.50 -2.14 2.45
C VAL A 88 10.10 -2.94 1.22
N ALA A 89 11.01 -3.10 0.24
CA ALA A 89 10.73 -3.85 -0.99
C ALA A 89 10.40 -5.33 -0.73
N ASP A 90 11.06 -5.95 0.24
CA ASP A 90 10.83 -7.35 0.60
C ASP A 90 9.50 -7.49 1.34
N ARG A 91 9.16 -6.55 2.23
CA ARG A 91 7.84 -6.51 2.89
C ARG A 91 6.69 -6.32 1.90
N VAL A 92 6.88 -5.45 0.91
CA VAL A 92 5.91 -5.27 -0.17
C VAL A 92 5.76 -6.57 -0.97
N ARG A 93 6.85 -7.24 -1.36
CA ARG A 93 6.79 -8.54 -2.05
C ARG A 93 6.02 -9.57 -1.22
N ARG A 94 6.29 -9.67 0.08
CA ARG A 94 5.60 -10.56 1.01
C ARG A 94 4.09 -10.26 1.08
N ALA A 95 3.70 -8.99 1.08
CA ALA A 95 2.29 -8.60 1.01
C ALA A 95 1.62 -9.08 -0.29
N LEU A 96 2.30 -8.87 -1.42
CA LEU A 96 1.81 -9.34 -2.72
C LEU A 96 1.75 -10.88 -2.77
N ASP A 97 2.73 -11.59 -2.22
CA ASP A 97 2.73 -13.06 -2.14
C ASP A 97 1.55 -13.58 -1.33
N GLY A 98 1.26 -12.96 -0.18
CA GLY A 98 0.08 -13.27 0.62
C GLY A 98 -1.21 -13.08 -0.18
N LEU A 99 -1.33 -11.97 -0.92
CA LEU A 99 -2.49 -11.71 -1.76
C LEU A 99 -2.61 -12.70 -2.93
N ARG A 100 -1.50 -13.05 -3.59
CA ARG A 100 -1.46 -14.07 -4.66
C ARG A 100 -1.99 -15.41 -4.17
N ALA A 101 -1.58 -15.83 -2.97
CA ALA A 101 -2.05 -17.07 -2.37
C ALA A 101 -3.58 -17.07 -2.15
N HIS A 102 -4.17 -15.92 -1.81
CA HIS A 102 -5.63 -15.78 -1.67
C HIS A 102 -6.37 -15.72 -3.01
N LEU A 103 -5.72 -15.20 -4.07
CA LEU A 103 -6.31 -15.06 -5.40
C LEU A 103 -6.15 -16.31 -6.29
N GLY A 104 -5.23 -17.21 -5.95
CA GLY A 104 -4.92 -18.39 -6.75
C GLY A 104 -4.42 -18.00 -8.15
N THR A 105 -4.97 -18.62 -9.20
CA THR A 105 -4.59 -18.37 -10.60
C THR A 105 -4.91 -16.95 -11.11
N ARG A 106 -5.68 -16.16 -10.34
CA ARG A 106 -5.92 -14.73 -10.62
C ARG A 106 -4.81 -13.81 -10.08
N GLY A 107 -3.89 -14.34 -9.28
CA GLY A 107 -2.79 -13.59 -8.66
C GLY A 107 -1.54 -13.45 -9.54
N ASP A 108 -1.43 -14.20 -10.63
CA ASP A 108 -0.21 -14.29 -11.46
C ASP A 108 0.23 -12.94 -12.07
N GLY A 109 -0.68 -11.96 -12.13
CA GLY A 109 -0.37 -10.63 -12.63
C GLY A 109 0.00 -9.59 -11.59
N VAL A 110 0.04 -9.92 -10.30
CA VAL A 110 0.41 -8.96 -9.25
C VAL A 110 1.93 -9.02 -9.08
N GLU A 111 2.69 -7.95 -9.33
CA GLU A 111 4.15 -7.94 -9.15
C GLU A 111 4.69 -6.56 -8.79
N LEU A 112 5.66 -6.48 -7.87
CA LEU A 112 6.35 -5.23 -7.56
C LEU A 112 7.34 -4.87 -8.68
N LEU A 113 7.11 -3.73 -9.35
CA LEU A 113 8.02 -3.21 -10.37
C LEU A 113 9.15 -2.37 -9.76
N GLY A 114 8.86 -1.70 -8.64
CA GLY A 114 9.82 -0.87 -7.94
C GLY A 114 9.15 0.07 -6.95
N ILE A 115 9.97 0.76 -6.17
CA ILE A 115 9.53 1.78 -5.22
C ILE A 115 10.24 3.07 -5.60
N ASP A 116 9.47 4.16 -5.72
CA ASP A 116 9.94 5.49 -6.07
C ASP A 116 9.57 6.45 -4.94
N GLY A 117 10.56 6.80 -4.12
CA GLY A 117 10.33 7.49 -2.85
C GLY A 117 9.37 6.71 -1.95
N ALA A 118 8.18 7.29 -1.71
CA ALA A 118 7.13 6.70 -0.87
C ALA A 118 6.00 6.03 -1.70
N VAL A 119 6.21 5.77 -2.99
CA VAL A 119 5.19 5.17 -3.87
C VAL A 119 5.68 3.84 -4.42
N ALA A 120 4.90 2.77 -4.19
CA ALA A 120 5.18 1.46 -4.78
C ALA A 120 4.45 1.31 -6.12
N ARG A 121 5.20 1.00 -7.18
CA ARG A 121 4.65 0.66 -8.50
C ARG A 121 4.43 -0.84 -8.58
N VAL A 122 3.16 -1.25 -8.69
CA VAL A 122 2.77 -2.66 -8.71
C VAL A 122 2.09 -2.97 -10.04
N ARG A 123 2.63 -3.93 -10.78
CA ARG A 123 1.91 -4.52 -11.92
C ARG A 123 0.70 -5.24 -11.39
N VAL A 124 -0.46 -5.04 -12.02
CA VAL A 124 -1.68 -5.80 -11.73
C VAL A 124 -2.24 -6.28 -13.06
N SER A 125 -2.17 -7.60 -13.33
CA SER A 125 -2.74 -8.26 -14.51
C SER A 125 -3.81 -9.26 -14.06
N GLY A 126 -5.08 -8.91 -14.22
CA GLY A 126 -6.16 -9.71 -13.62
C GLY A 126 -7.59 -9.38 -14.05
N GLY A 127 -7.77 -8.66 -15.16
CA GLY A 127 -9.09 -8.36 -15.74
C GLY A 127 -9.12 -8.81 -17.19
N GLY A 128 -9.84 -9.90 -17.48
CA GLY A 128 -10.09 -10.33 -18.85
C GLY A 128 -10.93 -9.29 -19.61
N CYS A 129 -10.34 -8.76 -20.68
CA CYS A 129 -10.96 -8.20 -21.89
C CYS A 129 -12.17 -7.26 -21.75
N GLY A 130 -11.90 -5.97 -22.00
CA GLY A 130 -12.74 -5.16 -22.90
C GLY A 130 -13.78 -4.22 -22.28
N CYS A 131 -13.78 -3.01 -22.84
CA CYS A 131 -14.79 -1.96 -22.74
C CYS A 131 -14.69 -1.02 -21.53
N GLY A 132 -14.31 0.22 -21.82
CA GLY A 132 -14.43 1.32 -20.88
C GLY A 132 -15.89 1.57 -20.51
N SER A 133 -16.13 1.77 -19.22
CA SER A 133 -17.06 2.74 -18.64
C SER A 133 -17.12 2.52 -17.14
N ALA A 134 -17.32 3.61 -16.40
CA ALA A 134 -17.47 3.72 -14.96
C ALA A 134 -18.14 2.49 -14.29
N GLY A 135 -17.39 1.82 -13.41
CA GLY A 135 -17.86 0.75 -12.51
C GLY A 135 -17.33 -0.64 -12.87
N SER A 136 -16.06 -0.93 -12.57
CA SER A 136 -15.41 -2.21 -12.92
C SER A 136 -14.92 -2.97 -11.69
N PRO A 137 -14.98 -4.32 -11.69
CA PRO A 137 -14.47 -5.21 -10.62
C PRO A 137 -12.95 -5.11 -10.39
N ASP A 138 -12.22 -4.45 -11.29
CA ASP A 138 -10.79 -4.15 -11.17
C ASP A 138 -10.47 -3.22 -10.00
N GLY A 139 -11.39 -2.34 -9.60
CA GLY A 139 -11.22 -1.45 -8.45
C GLY A 139 -11.11 -2.23 -7.13
N THR A 140 -11.73 -3.41 -7.03
CA THR A 140 -11.65 -4.25 -5.83
C THR A 140 -10.27 -4.91 -5.69
N LEU A 141 -9.63 -5.30 -6.79
CA LEU A 141 -8.29 -5.89 -6.75
C LEU A 141 -7.23 -4.84 -6.46
N GLU A 142 -7.27 -3.69 -7.13
CA GLU A 142 -6.33 -2.59 -6.87
C GLU A 142 -6.45 -2.08 -5.43
N GLN A 143 -7.67 -2.00 -4.91
CA GLN A 143 -7.89 -1.63 -3.51
C GLN A 143 -7.33 -2.69 -2.55
N ALA A 144 -7.56 -3.98 -2.82
CA ALA A 144 -7.00 -5.07 -1.99
C ALA A 144 -5.46 -5.09 -2.02
N VAL A 145 -4.86 -4.82 -3.18
CA VAL A 145 -3.40 -4.65 -3.33
C VAL A 145 -2.93 -3.47 -2.47
N ARG A 146 -3.57 -2.31 -2.60
CA ARG A 146 -3.22 -1.12 -1.81
C ARG A 146 -3.31 -1.40 -0.32
N GLU A 147 -4.43 -1.94 0.15
CA GLU A 147 -4.65 -2.26 1.57
C GLU A 147 -3.61 -3.26 2.10
N SER A 148 -3.35 -4.33 1.35
CA SER A 148 -2.37 -5.36 1.76
C SER A 148 -0.95 -4.80 1.83
N VAL A 149 -0.57 -3.97 0.85
CA VAL A 149 0.76 -3.36 0.80
C VAL A 149 0.93 -2.33 1.92
N LEU A 150 -0.03 -1.41 2.10
CA LEU A 150 0.05 -0.39 3.14
C LEU A 150 0.00 -0.99 4.56
N ALA A 151 -0.62 -2.16 4.74
CA ALA A 151 -0.60 -2.88 6.01
C ALA A 151 0.81 -3.38 6.40
N LEU A 152 1.64 -3.77 5.43
CA LEU A 152 3.01 -4.29 5.67
C LEU A 152 4.13 -3.29 5.38
N ALA A 153 3.81 -2.20 4.69
CA ALA A 153 4.72 -1.10 4.37
C ALA A 153 4.01 0.25 4.62
N PRO A 154 3.70 0.59 5.89
CA PRO A 154 2.97 1.80 6.23
C PRO A 154 3.75 3.10 5.98
N GLU A 155 5.06 3.03 5.73
CA GLU A 155 5.84 4.21 5.31
C GLU A 155 5.56 4.62 3.85
N LEU A 156 4.93 3.74 3.06
CA LEU A 156 4.48 4.08 1.71
C LEU A 156 3.24 4.95 1.79
N ARG A 157 3.23 6.00 0.99
CA ARG A 157 2.10 6.94 0.88
C ARG A 157 1.01 6.42 -0.06
N ASP A 158 1.41 5.74 -1.13
CA ASP A 158 0.47 5.19 -2.11
C ASP A 158 1.04 3.99 -2.86
N VAL A 159 0.14 3.27 -3.53
CA VAL A 159 0.45 2.15 -4.42
C VAL A 159 -0.16 2.46 -5.78
N GLU A 160 0.70 2.60 -6.78
CA GLU A 160 0.31 2.89 -8.15
C GLU A 160 0.22 1.59 -8.97
N PRO A 161 -0.98 1.21 -9.43
CA PRO A 161 -1.14 0.08 -10.32
C PRO A 161 -0.64 0.43 -11.72
N VAL A 162 0.36 -0.28 -12.20
CA VAL A 162 0.85 -0.18 -13.58
C VAL A 162 0.20 -1.30 -14.39
N ARG A 163 -0.65 -0.92 -15.34
CA ARG A 163 -1.19 -1.85 -16.32
C ARG A 163 -0.26 -1.85 -17.52
N GLU A 164 0.30 -3.01 -17.86
CA GLU A 164 0.93 -3.15 -19.17
C GLU A 164 -0.17 -3.02 -20.23
N PRO A 165 0.01 -2.19 -21.26
CA PRO A 165 -0.89 -2.23 -22.40
C PRO A 165 -0.80 -3.64 -22.97
N THR A 166 -1.89 -4.41 -22.84
CA THR A 166 -2.06 -5.63 -23.62
C THR A 166 -1.77 -5.26 -25.06
N GLY A 167 -0.73 -5.86 -25.63
CA GLY A 167 -0.13 -5.48 -26.89
C GLY A 167 -1.18 -5.02 -27.89
N GLY A 168 -1.00 -3.80 -28.40
CA GLY A 168 -1.92 -3.17 -29.33
C GLY A 168 -2.25 -4.12 -30.46
N GLY A 169 -3.48 -4.62 -30.49
CA GLY A 169 -4.14 -4.78 -31.77
C GLY A 169 -4.17 -3.38 -32.35
N GLU A 170 -3.36 -3.13 -33.37
CA GLU A 170 -3.60 -1.98 -34.23
C GLU A 170 -5.11 -1.95 -34.51
N PRO A 171 -5.80 -0.82 -34.31
CA PRO A 171 -7.17 -0.74 -34.78
C PRO A 171 -7.06 -1.12 -36.26
N SER A 172 -7.69 -2.23 -36.65
CA SER A 172 -7.77 -2.61 -38.06
C SER A 172 -8.56 -1.50 -38.73
N LEU A 173 -7.84 -0.48 -39.18
CA LEU A 173 -8.36 0.61 -39.96
C LEU A 173 -8.74 -0.05 -41.27
N ILE A 174 -10.02 -0.42 -41.38
CA ILE A 174 -10.59 -0.90 -42.62
C ILE A 174 -10.34 0.21 -43.65
N PRO A 175 -9.51 -0.02 -44.68
CA PRO A 175 -9.25 0.99 -45.67
C PRO A 175 -10.58 1.34 -46.35
N VAL A 176 -10.89 2.63 -46.46
CA VAL A 176 -12.16 3.11 -47.04
C VAL A 176 -12.39 2.60 -48.47
N GLU A 177 -11.32 2.27 -49.21
CA GLU A 177 -11.41 1.57 -50.50
C GLU A 177 -12.08 0.18 -50.42
N SER A 178 -12.01 -0.51 -49.27
CA SER A 178 -12.71 -1.79 -49.05
C SER A 178 -14.23 -1.60 -48.85
N LEU A 179 -14.67 -0.43 -48.39
CA LEU A 179 -16.11 -0.09 -48.28
C LEU A 179 -16.70 0.34 -49.62
N LEU A 180 -15.94 1.06 -50.45
CA LEU A 180 -16.36 1.54 -51.77
C LEU A 180 -16.43 0.42 -52.82
N SER A 181 -15.64 -0.64 -52.67
CA SER A 181 -15.69 -1.81 -53.57
C SER A 181 -17.00 -2.61 -53.45
N ARG A 182 -17.64 -2.58 -52.27
CA ARG A 182 -18.91 -3.30 -52.05
C ARG A 182 -20.10 -2.55 -52.63
N THR A 183 -20.07 -1.22 -52.70
CA THR A 183 -21.17 -0.43 -53.27
C THR A 183 -21.13 -0.41 -54.79
N ALA A 184 -19.94 -0.54 -55.42
CA ALA A 184 -19.81 -0.67 -56.87
C ALA A 184 -20.35 -2.02 -57.42
N ALA A 185 -20.28 -3.10 -56.63
CA ALA A 185 -20.81 -4.41 -57.04
C ALA A 185 -22.34 -4.56 -56.89
N ALA A 186 -23.01 -3.64 -56.19
CA ALA A 186 -24.46 -3.67 -55.97
C ALA A 186 -25.27 -2.80 -56.96
N GLY A 187 -24.60 -2.19 -57.96
CA GLY A 187 -25.21 -1.24 -58.90
C GLY A 187 -25.27 -1.70 -60.37
N GLY A 188 -25.17 -2.99 -60.68
CA GLY A 188 -25.11 -3.46 -62.06
C GLY A 188 -25.91 -4.73 -62.35
N GLY A 189 -27.16 -4.56 -62.78
CA GLY A 189 -27.95 -5.62 -63.41
C GLY A 189 -29.18 -5.03 -64.11
N PRO A 190 -29.30 -5.17 -65.45
CA PRO A 190 -30.42 -4.62 -66.24
C PRO A 190 -31.74 -5.35 -66.02
#